data_AF-A0A1G7C228-F1
#
_entry.id   AF-A0A1G7C228-F1
#
_cell.length_a   1.000
_cell.length_b   1.000
_cell.length_c   1.000
_cell.angle_alpha   90.00
_cell.angle_beta   90.00
_cell.angle_gamma   90.00
#
_symmetry.space_group_name_H-M   'P 1'
#
loop_
_entity.id
_entity.type
_entity.pdbx_description
1 polymer ?
#
loop_
_entity_poly.entity_id
_entity_poly.type
_entity_poly.pdbx_seq_one_letter_code
_entity_poly.pdbx_strand_id
1 'polypeptide(L)'
;MSKTGNTLLGIVAGAALGATLGILYAPEKGTKTRKKIKKNAVHAKDDIIAKTNELTSQLNSKFNVHKEEFGTKLDSMVSEMSDKAEDVISTLEKKLATLKKQNEKVS
;
A
#
# COMPACT_ATOMS: atom_id res chain seq x y z
N MET A 1 -18.00 10.30 14.01
CA MET A 1 -18.35 9.83 12.65
C MET A 1 -17.19 10.16 11.72
N SER A 2 -16.31 9.20 11.37
CA SER A 2 -15.21 9.42 10.41
C SER A 2 -14.59 8.15 9.77
N LYS A 3 -15.08 6.93 10.08
CA LYS A 3 -14.48 5.66 9.59
C LYS A 3 -14.38 5.55 8.05
N THR A 4 -15.33 6.14 7.31
CA THR A 4 -15.31 6.16 5.84
C THR A 4 -14.12 6.97 5.29
N GLY A 5 -13.78 8.10 5.92
CA GLY A 5 -12.65 8.93 5.49
C GLY A 5 -11.31 8.22 5.64
N ASN A 6 -11.07 7.60 6.80
CA ASN A 6 -9.84 6.84 7.04
C ASN A 6 -9.69 5.62 6.12
N THR A 7 -10.80 4.93 5.81
CA THR A 7 -10.76 3.76 4.91
C THR A 7 -10.44 4.18 3.48
N LEU A 8 -11.05 5.26 3.00
CA LEU A 8 -10.77 5.79 1.66
C LEU A 8 -9.30 6.25 1.53
N LEU A 9 -8.78 6.90 2.58
CA LEU A 9 -7.38 7.32 2.65
C LEU A 9 -6.43 6.12 2.58
N GLY A 10 -6.74 5.04 3.32
CA GLY A 10 -5.98 3.80 3.28
C GLY A 10 -5.97 3.13 1.91
N ILE A 11 -7.11 3.12 1.20
CA ILE A 11 -7.19 2.56 -0.17
C ILE A 11 -6.36 3.39 -1.15
N VAL A 12 -6.48 4.72 -1.12
CA VAL A 12 -5.71 5.61 -2.00
C VAL A 12 -4.22 5.48 -1.73
N ALA A 13 -3.80 5.47 -0.46
CA ALA A 13 -2.42 5.26 -0.07
C ALA A 13 -1.90 3.89 -0.54
N GLY A 14 -2.68 2.83 -0.33
CA GLY A 14 -2.34 1.46 -0.76
C GLY A 14 -2.22 1.35 -2.29
N ALA A 15 -3.14 1.97 -3.03
CA ALA A 15 -3.09 1.99 -4.49
C ALA A 15 -1.88 2.79 -5.03
N ALA A 16 -1.56 3.92 -4.40
CA ALA A 16 -0.38 4.71 -4.77
C ALA A 16 0.92 3.93 -4.52
N LEU A 17 1.07 3.31 -3.34
CA LEU A 17 2.22 2.46 -3.03
C LEU A 17 2.29 1.26 -3.99
N GLY A 18 1.17 0.59 -4.27
CA GLY A 18 1.12 -0.52 -5.22
C GLY A 18 1.49 -0.10 -6.64
N ALA A 19 0.96 1.02 -7.13
CA ALA A 19 1.27 1.54 -8.46
C ALA A 19 2.73 1.99 -8.58
N THR A 20 3.27 2.66 -7.55
CA THR A 20 4.68 3.07 -7.54
C THR A 20 5.60 1.86 -7.55
N LEU A 21 5.36 0.86 -6.70
CA LEU A 21 6.13 -0.39 -6.71
C LEU A 21 5.99 -1.15 -8.03
N GLY A 22 4.77 -1.22 -8.59
CA GLY A 22 4.54 -1.86 -9.89
C GLY A 22 5.28 -1.18 -11.05
N ILE A 23 5.30 0.16 -11.07
CA ILE A 23 6.04 0.93 -12.07
C ILE A 23 7.56 0.80 -11.85
N LEU A 24 8.03 0.78 -10.61
CA LEU A 24 9.45 0.58 -10.29
C LEU A 24 9.93 -0.83 -10.68
N TYR A 25 9.10 -1.85 -10.45
CA TYR A 25 9.39 -3.23 -10.81
C TYR A 25 9.38 -3.45 -12.33
N ALA A 26 8.44 -2.80 -13.04
CA ALA A 26 8.29 -2.90 -14.49
C ALA A 26 8.21 -1.52 -15.16
N PRO A 27 9.36 -0.85 -15.39
CA PRO A 27 9.37 0.48 -15.97
C PRO A 27 9.08 0.45 -17.48
N GLU A 28 8.05 1.17 -17.89
CA GLU A 28 7.75 1.43 -19.31
C GLU A 28 8.11 2.86 -19.71
N LYS A 29 8.42 3.06 -21.01
CA LYS A 29 8.65 4.41 -21.56
C LYS A 29 7.39 5.27 -21.37
N GLY A 30 7.54 6.49 -20.86
CA GLY A 30 6.40 7.37 -20.55
C GLY A 30 5.47 7.66 -21.75
N THR A 31 6.00 7.67 -22.97
CA THR A 31 5.19 7.80 -24.21
C THR A 31 4.24 6.63 -24.41
N LYS A 32 4.69 5.41 -24.08
CA LYS A 32 3.86 4.20 -24.10
C LYS A 32 2.84 4.22 -22.96
N THR A 33 3.24 4.66 -21.76
CA THR A 33 2.34 4.76 -20.61
C THR A 33 1.18 5.72 -20.87
N ARG A 34 1.42 6.93 -21.38
CA ARG A 34 0.33 7.87 -21.74
C ARG A 34 -0.59 7.30 -22.81
N LYS A 35 -0.04 6.65 -23.84
CA LYS A 35 -0.83 6.02 -24.91
C LYS A 35 -1.70 4.87 -24.37
N LYS A 36 -1.13 4.03 -23.49
CA LYS A 36 -1.84 2.96 -22.80
C LYS A 36 -2.95 3.49 -21.91
N ILE A 37 -2.71 4.53 -21.10
CA ILE A 37 -3.77 5.15 -20.26
C ILE A 37 -4.94 5.59 -21.13
N LYS A 38 -4.67 6.30 -22.24
CA LYS A 38 -5.74 6.78 -23.14
C LYS A 38 -6.55 5.64 -23.76
N LYS A 39 -5.89 4.56 -24.19
CA LYS A 39 -6.57 3.39 -24.77
C LYS A 39 -7.33 2.58 -23.71
N ASN A 40 -6.68 2.32 -22.58
CA ASN A 40 -7.19 1.44 -21.54
C ASN A 40 -8.30 2.12 -20.72
N ALA A 41 -8.30 3.44 -20.56
CA ALA A 41 -9.34 4.13 -19.77
C ALA A 41 -10.75 3.91 -20.33
N VAL A 42 -10.90 3.78 -21.65
CA VAL A 42 -12.21 3.55 -22.29
C VAL A 42 -12.67 2.11 -22.11
N HIS A 43 -11.79 1.13 -22.33
CA HIS A 43 -12.13 -0.30 -22.21
C HIS A 43 -12.19 -0.80 -20.75
N ALA A 44 -11.37 -0.22 -19.86
CA ALA A 44 -11.24 -0.71 -18.50
C ALA A 44 -12.49 -0.48 -17.67
N LYS A 45 -13.36 0.50 -17.98
CA LYS A 45 -14.57 0.72 -17.18
C LYS A 45 -15.48 -0.51 -17.15
N ASP A 46 -15.82 -1.03 -18.33
CA ASP A 46 -16.76 -2.16 -18.45
C ASP A 46 -16.12 -3.45 -17.91
N ASP A 47 -14.84 -3.67 -18.22
CA ASP A 47 -14.08 -4.81 -17.72
C ASP A 47 -13.90 -4.79 -16.19
N ILE A 48 -13.66 -3.62 -15.60
CA ILE A 48 -13.53 -3.45 -14.14
C ILE A 48 -14.87 -3.75 -13.47
N ILE A 49 -15.99 -3.26 -13.99
CA ILE A 49 -17.30 -3.51 -13.37
C ILE A 49 -17.60 -5.02 -13.37
N ALA A 50 -17.43 -5.69 -14.52
CA ALA A 50 -17.65 -7.13 -14.63
C ALA A 50 -16.72 -7.93 -13.69
N LYS A 51 -15.41 -7.64 -13.72
CA LYS A 51 -14.42 -8.34 -12.89
C LYS A 51 -14.57 -8.04 -11.41
N THR A 52 -14.99 -6.83 -11.03
CA THR A 52 -15.20 -6.47 -9.62
C THR A 52 -16.36 -7.25 -9.04
N ASN A 53 -17.45 -7.44 -9.80
CA ASN A 53 -18.58 -8.26 -9.37
C ASN A 53 -18.16 -9.73 -9.16
N GLU A 54 -17.41 -10.28 -10.12
CA GLU A 54 -16.89 -11.65 -10.02
C GLU A 54 -15.92 -11.81 -8.85
N LEU A 55 -14.97 -10.89 -8.70
CA LEU A 55 -13.96 -10.89 -7.65
C LEU A 55 -14.62 -10.72 -6.27
N THR A 56 -15.62 -9.85 -6.14
CA THR A 56 -16.36 -9.66 -4.89
C THR A 56 -17.08 -10.94 -4.48
N SER A 57 -17.70 -11.66 -5.42
CA SER A 57 -18.34 -12.95 -5.17
C SER A 57 -17.33 -14.01 -4.72
N GLN A 58 -16.22 -14.16 -5.47
CA GLN A 58 -15.16 -15.11 -5.13
C GLN A 58 -14.49 -14.80 -3.80
N LEU A 59 -14.18 -13.52 -3.53
CA LEU A 59 -13.64 -13.07 -2.26
C LEU A 59 -14.62 -13.35 -1.13
N ASN A 60 -15.89 -12.97 -1.22
CA ASN A 60 -16.85 -13.25 -0.16
C ASN A 60 -16.97 -14.74 0.17
N SER A 61 -16.94 -15.63 -0.84
CA SER A 61 -16.98 -17.07 -0.62
C SER A 61 -15.70 -17.61 0.06
N LYS A 62 -14.52 -17.23 -0.41
CA LYS A 62 -13.23 -17.70 0.15
C LYS A 62 -12.95 -17.08 1.51
N PHE A 63 -13.27 -15.80 1.65
CA PHE A 63 -13.02 -15.01 2.85
C PHE A 63 -13.98 -15.38 3.97
N ASN A 64 -15.24 -15.74 3.71
CA ASN A 64 -16.10 -16.27 4.78
C ASN A 64 -15.61 -17.62 5.32
N VAL A 65 -15.05 -18.48 4.46
CA VAL A 65 -14.52 -19.80 4.88
C VAL A 65 -13.19 -19.65 5.62
N HIS A 66 -12.33 -18.71 5.23
CA HIS A 66 -10.98 -18.53 5.80
C HIS A 66 -10.85 -17.23 6.61
N LYS A 67 -11.96 -16.68 7.12
CA LYS A 67 -11.97 -15.35 7.77
C LYS A 67 -11.08 -15.30 9.00
N GLU A 68 -11.20 -16.30 9.86
CA GLU A 68 -10.41 -16.39 11.10
C GLU A 68 -8.93 -16.58 10.81
N GLU A 69 -8.58 -17.49 9.90
CA GLU A 69 -7.19 -17.74 9.52
C GLU A 69 -6.55 -16.51 8.86
N PHE A 70 -7.29 -15.84 7.96
CA PHE A 70 -6.82 -14.60 7.36
C PHE A 70 -6.67 -13.49 8.38
N GLY A 71 -7.65 -13.31 9.28
CA GLY A 71 -7.62 -12.29 10.32
C GLY A 71 -6.43 -12.47 11.25
N THR A 72 -6.25 -13.67 11.80
CA THR A 72 -5.11 -14.00 12.68
C THR A 72 -3.77 -13.80 11.99
N LYS A 73 -3.63 -14.22 10.73
CA LYS A 73 -2.39 -14.01 9.97
C LYS A 73 -2.14 -12.53 9.68
N LEU A 74 -3.17 -11.77 9.35
CA LEU A 74 -3.06 -10.33 9.13
C LEU A 74 -2.67 -9.60 10.41
N ASP A 75 -3.32 -9.92 11.54
CA ASP A 75 -3.02 -9.32 12.84
C ASP A 75 -1.59 -9.63 13.29
N SER A 76 -1.12 -10.87 13.09
CA SER A 76 0.29 -11.24 13.37
C SER A 76 1.27 -10.44 12.51
N MET A 77 0.99 -10.27 11.22
CA MET A 77 1.82 -9.49 10.30
C MET A 77 1.84 -8.01 10.68
N VAL A 78 0.69 -7.44 11.03
CA VAL A 78 0.59 -6.05 11.48
C VAL A 78 1.36 -5.84 12.79
N SER A 79 1.29 -6.79 13.73
CA SER A 79 2.06 -6.74 14.97
C SER A 79 3.56 -6.76 14.70
N GLU A 80 4.05 -7.71 13.90
CA GLU A 80 5.46 -7.80 13.51
C GLU A 80 5.95 -6.53 12.78
N MET A 81 5.10 -5.95 11.93
CA MET A 81 5.41 -4.68 11.26
C MET A 81 5.45 -3.50 12.23
N SER A 82 4.59 -3.48 13.25
CA SER A 82 4.58 -2.44 14.29
C SER A 82 5.88 -2.48 15.09
N ASP A 83 6.27 -3.66 15.58
CA ASP A 83 7.51 -3.85 16.35
C ASP A 83 8.73 -3.43 15.51
N LYS A 84 8.76 -3.84 14.25
CA LYS A 84 9.85 -3.47 13.33
C LYS A 84 9.86 -1.98 12.99
N ALA A 85 8.70 -1.33 12.96
CA ALA A 85 8.61 0.12 12.77
C ALA A 85 9.13 0.87 14.00
N GLU A 86 8.83 0.41 15.22
CA GLU A 86 9.38 0.98 16.46
C GLU A 86 10.91 0.88 16.52
N ASP A 87 11.47 -0.27 16.15
CA ASP A 87 12.93 -0.45 16.04
C ASP A 87 13.57 0.54 15.05
N VAL A 88 12.90 0.76 13.91
CA VAL A 88 13.34 1.73 12.89
C VAL A 88 13.27 3.16 13.44
N ILE A 89 12.19 3.52 14.14
CA ILE A 89 12.04 4.85 14.77
C ILE A 89 13.16 5.06 15.79
N SER A 90 13.43 4.10 16.67
CA SER A 90 14.50 4.16 17.67
C SER A 90 15.88 4.32 17.05
N THR A 91 16.18 3.59 15.97
CA THR A 91 17.45 3.76 15.24
C THR A 91 17.56 5.12 14.56
N LEU A 92 16.46 5.64 14.02
CA LEU A 92 16.43 6.99 13.45
C LEU A 92 16.66 8.05 14.53
N GLU A 93 16.02 7.97 15.69
CA GLU A 93 16.22 8.91 16.81
C GLU A 93 17.67 8.92 17.30
N LYS A 94 18.28 7.74 17.47
CA LYS A 94 19.71 7.63 17.85
C LYS A 94 20.62 8.29 16.81
N LYS A 95 20.37 8.05 15.53
CA LYS A 95 21.15 8.69 14.45
C LYS A 95 20.92 10.21 14.44
N LEU A 96 19.70 10.68 14.63
CA LEU A 96 19.36 12.10 14.63
C LEU A 96 20.02 12.83 15.82
N ALA A 97 20.01 12.22 17.00
CA ALA A 97 20.74 12.73 18.17
C ALA A 97 22.26 12.77 17.94
N THR A 98 22.81 11.75 17.27
CA THR A 98 24.24 11.70 16.92
C THR A 98 24.60 12.81 15.93
N LEU A 99 23.77 13.02 14.90
CA LEU A 99 23.95 14.08 13.91
C LEU A 99 23.85 15.47 14.54
N LYS A 100 22.90 15.71 15.45
CA LYS A 100 22.81 16.98 16.20
C LYS A 100 24.07 17.26 17.01
N LYS A 101 24.58 16.27 17.75
CA LYS A 101 25.83 16.40 18.54
C LYS A 101 27.06 16.59 17.67
N GLN A 102 27.12 15.96 16.49
CA GLN A 102 28.21 16.20 15.53
C GLN A 102 28.15 17.60 14.95
N ASN A 103 26.95 18.11 14.64
CA ASN A 103 26.76 19.46 14.12
C ASN A 103 27.11 20.56 15.15
N GLU A 104 26.83 20.34 16.44
CA GLU A 104 27.25 21.26 17.52
C GLU A 104 28.76 21.22 17.83
N LYS A 105 29.46 20.13 17.52
CA LYS A 105 30.93 20.05 17.71
C LYS A 105 31.74 20.62 16.55
N VAL A 106 31.08 20.87 15.42
CA VAL A 106 31.70 21.39 14.18
C VAL A 106 31.41 22.89 14.00
N SER A 107 30.53 23.47 14.82
CA SER A 107 30.32 24.92 14.95
C SER A 107 30.99 25.48 16.19
#